data_AF-A0AB38UXJ3-F1
#
_entry.id   AF-A0AB38UXJ3-F1
#
_cell.length_a   1.000
_cell.length_b   1.000
_cell.length_c   1.000
_cell.angle_alpha   90.00
_cell.angle_beta   90.00
_cell.angle_gamma   90.00
#
_symmetry.space_group_name_H-M   'P 1'
#
loop_
_entity.id
_entity.type
_entity.pdbx_description
1 polymer ?
#
loop_
_entity_poly.entity_id
_entity_poly.type
_entity_poly.pdbx_seq_one_letter_code
_entity_poly.pdbx_strand_id
1 'polypeptide(L)'
;MSELPRDPRSQQPWNPEPLAGNYNECAQLSAVIIKANTNDTNPTTRAVMFHLGKFIPQGVPDTYGFNGIDDSQTNGNTVALTYANGMGLNSVVKFRWNGSAVEIIGNG
;
A
#
# COMPACT_ATOMS: atom_id res chain seq x y z
N MET A 1 6.99 17.32 9.61
CA MET A 1 6.91 15.85 9.51
C MET A 1 5.46 15.53 9.22
N SER A 2 5.14 14.95 8.07
CA SER A 2 3.76 14.54 7.76
C SER A 2 3.51 13.19 8.43
N GLU A 3 2.80 13.21 9.57
CA GLU A 3 2.35 11.99 10.23
C GLU A 3 1.21 11.35 9.43
N LEU A 4 1.23 10.02 9.30
CA LEU A 4 0.16 9.29 8.64
C LEU A 4 -1.15 9.41 9.44
N PRO A 5 -2.30 9.63 8.78
CA PRO A 5 -3.58 9.64 9.48
C PRO A 5 -3.83 8.27 10.13
N ARG A 6 -4.37 8.27 11.35
CA ARG A 6 -4.62 7.08 12.17
C ARG A 6 -5.47 6.03 11.43
N ASP A 7 -5.37 4.77 11.85
CA ASP A 7 -6.15 3.68 11.26
C ASP A 7 -7.66 3.98 11.35
N PRO A 8 -8.39 4.01 10.23
CA PRO A 8 -9.81 4.40 10.23
C PRO A 8 -10.72 3.42 10.98
N ARG A 9 -10.30 2.16 11.14
CA ARG A 9 -11.10 1.12 11.82
C ARG A 9 -10.89 1.10 13.33
N SER A 10 -9.66 1.24 13.79
CA SER A 10 -9.29 1.10 15.21
C SER A 10 -8.84 2.41 15.89
N GLN A 11 -8.63 3.49 15.12
CA GLN A 11 -8.06 4.77 15.60
C GLN A 11 -6.64 4.65 16.18
N GLN A 12 -5.97 3.52 15.97
CA GLN A 12 -4.61 3.29 16.43
C GLN A 12 -3.58 3.99 15.52
N PRO A 13 -2.41 4.36 16.07
CA PRO A 13 -1.27 4.73 15.23
C PRO A 13 -0.82 3.53 14.40
N TRP A 14 -0.13 3.79 13.29
CA TRP A 14 0.47 2.74 12.48
C TRP A 14 1.81 2.29 13.07
N ASN A 15 2.13 1.00 12.95
CA ASN A 15 3.46 0.51 13.28
C ASN A 15 4.47 1.06 12.24
N PRO A 16 5.58 1.70 12.66
CA PRO A 16 6.58 2.21 11.74
C PRO A 16 7.34 1.11 11.00
N GLU A 17 7.34 -0.13 11.49
CA GLU A 17 7.97 -1.26 10.82
C GLU A 17 7.09 -1.75 9.65
N PRO A 18 7.56 -1.62 8.40
CA PRO A 18 6.78 -2.00 7.24
C PRO A 18 6.69 -3.52 7.10
N LEU A 19 5.52 -4.01 6.69
CA LEU A 19 5.33 -5.42 6.32
C LEU A 19 6.01 -5.75 5.00
N ALA A 20 5.94 -4.82 4.05
CA ALA A 20 6.59 -4.89 2.74
C ALA A 20 6.69 -3.47 2.19
N GLY A 21 7.59 -3.24 1.23
CA GLY A 21 7.73 -1.92 0.64
C GLY A 21 8.76 -1.87 -0.48
N ASN A 22 8.52 -1.00 -1.44
CA ASN A 22 9.43 -0.69 -2.53
C ASN A 22 9.71 0.83 -2.58
N TYR A 23 9.66 1.50 -1.43
CA TYR A 23 9.87 2.94 -1.30
C TYR A 23 11.13 3.38 -2.04
N ASN A 24 10.95 4.35 -2.94
CA ASN A 24 12.03 4.92 -3.73
C ASN A 24 11.71 6.38 -4.03
N GLU A 25 12.59 7.29 -3.59
CA GLU A 25 12.44 8.73 -3.79
C GLU A 25 12.55 9.16 -5.26
N CYS A 26 13.17 8.33 -6.10
CA CYS A 26 13.34 8.56 -7.53
C CYS A 26 12.23 7.90 -8.38
N ALA A 27 11.40 7.03 -7.81
CA ALA A 27 10.33 6.38 -8.55
C ALA A 27 9.11 7.30 -8.68
N GLN A 28 8.45 7.27 -9.84
CA GLN A 28 7.17 7.96 -10.02
C GLN A 28 6.09 7.41 -9.10
N LEU A 29 6.12 6.12 -8.77
CA LEU A 29 5.24 5.55 -7.76
C LEU A 29 5.99 4.50 -6.95
N SER A 30 5.87 4.58 -5.63
CA SER A 30 6.32 3.55 -4.70
C SER A 30 5.32 3.40 -3.57
N ALA A 31 5.40 2.30 -2.83
CA ALA A 31 4.49 1.98 -1.75
C ALA A 31 5.21 1.33 -0.56
N VAL A 32 4.59 1.48 0.60
CA VAL A 32 4.94 0.80 1.84
C VAL A 32 3.65 0.25 2.43
N ILE A 33 3.68 -1.00 2.85
CA ILE A 33 2.57 -1.66 3.54
C ILE A 33 2.86 -1.61 5.03
N ILE A 34 1.90 -1.10 5.80
CA ILE A 34 1.97 -0.98 7.25
C ILE A 34 0.82 -1.74 7.88
N LYS A 35 1.01 -2.18 9.12
CA LYS A 35 -0.04 -2.76 9.96
C LYS A 35 -0.45 -1.79 11.07
N ALA A 36 -1.72 -1.85 11.46
CA ALA A 36 -2.20 -1.16 12.64
C ALA A 36 -1.39 -1.61 13.87
N ASN A 37 -1.07 -0.67 14.77
CA ASN A 37 -0.34 -0.98 16.01
C ASN A 37 -1.30 -1.58 17.05
N THR A 38 -1.63 -2.86 16.87
CA THR A 38 -2.53 -3.62 17.74
C THR A 38 -1.98 -5.02 18.00
N ASN A 39 -2.38 -5.62 19.13
CA ASN A 39 -2.08 -7.02 19.48
C ASN A 39 -3.12 -8.00 18.90
N ASP A 40 -3.95 -7.55 17.96
CA ASP A 40 -4.94 -8.39 17.30
C ASP A 40 -4.27 -9.50 16.48
N THR A 41 -4.92 -10.66 16.40
CA THR A 41 -4.43 -11.80 15.62
C THR A 41 -4.48 -11.50 14.12
N ASN A 42 -5.39 -10.63 13.68
CA ASN A 42 -5.52 -10.19 12.29
C ASN A 42 -5.55 -8.65 12.20
N PRO A 43 -4.39 -7.97 12.39
CA PRO A 43 -4.34 -6.52 12.34
C PRO A 43 -4.71 -6.00 10.95
N THR A 44 -5.41 -4.87 10.90
CA THR A 44 -5.69 -4.18 9.62
C THR A 44 -4.38 -3.73 9.00
N THR A 45 -4.20 -3.99 7.71
CA THR A 45 -3.07 -3.51 6.92
C THR A 45 -3.50 -2.39 5.98
N ARG A 46 -2.55 -1.54 5.62
CA ARG A 46 -2.76 -0.42 4.71
C ARG A 46 -1.55 -0.24 3.82
N ALA A 47 -1.80 0.07 2.56
CA ALA A 47 -0.77 0.52 1.63
C ALA A 47 -0.70 2.04 1.62
N VAL A 48 0.48 2.57 1.91
CA VAL A 48 0.85 3.98 1.84
C VAL A 48 1.63 4.19 0.56
N MET A 49 1.20 5.13 -0.30
CA MET A 49 1.87 5.39 -1.57
C MET A 49 2.60 6.72 -1.58
N PHE A 50 3.64 6.78 -2.40
CA PHE A 50 4.54 7.92 -2.55
C PHE A 50 4.79 8.19 -4.04
N HIS A 51 4.70 9.46 -4.44
CA HIS A 51 5.12 9.95 -5.75
C HIS A 51 6.42 10.75 -5.57
N LEU A 52 7.53 10.28 -6.16
CA LEU A 52 8.85 10.92 -6.03
C LEU A 52 9.21 11.17 -4.54
N GLY A 53 9.03 10.13 -3.72
CA GLY A 53 9.26 10.17 -2.26
C GLY A 53 8.22 10.96 -1.44
N LYS A 54 7.23 11.60 -2.08
CA LYS A 54 6.20 12.39 -1.38
C LYS A 54 4.94 11.58 -1.16
N PHE A 55 4.47 11.54 0.09
CA PHE A 55 3.24 10.84 0.47
C PHE A 55 2.02 11.32 -0.33
N ILE A 56 1.20 10.36 -0.77
CA ILE A 56 -0.06 10.57 -1.49
C ILE A 56 -1.24 10.30 -0.54
N PRO A 57 -2.01 11.33 -0.12
CA PRO A 57 -3.10 11.17 0.86
C PRO A 57 -4.27 10.28 0.40
N GLN A 58 -4.54 10.21 -0.91
CA GLN A 58 -5.66 9.48 -1.50
C GLN A 58 -5.21 8.34 -2.44
N GLY A 59 -4.06 7.72 -2.16
CA GLY A 59 -3.43 6.80 -3.12
C GLY A 59 -4.08 5.43 -3.26
N VAL A 60 -4.66 4.84 -2.20
CA VAL A 60 -5.09 3.43 -2.22
C VAL A 60 -6.43 3.24 -1.52
N PRO A 61 -7.37 2.48 -2.10
CA PRO A 61 -8.53 1.99 -1.36
C PRO A 61 -8.11 1.05 -0.22
N ASP A 62 -8.52 1.33 1.00
CA ASP A 62 -8.30 0.47 2.20
C ASP A 62 -9.14 -0.84 2.14
N THR A 63 -9.63 -1.24 0.97
CA THR A 63 -10.61 -2.31 0.78
C THR A 63 -10.02 -3.72 0.74
N TYR A 64 -8.75 -3.86 0.37
CA TYR A 64 -8.17 -5.19 0.06
C TYR A 64 -7.31 -5.80 1.17
N GLY A 65 -6.84 -5.01 2.14
CA GLY A 65 -5.93 -5.52 3.18
C GLY A 65 -4.62 -6.05 2.60
N PHE A 66 -3.94 -5.23 1.79
CA PHE A 66 -2.67 -5.60 1.14
C PHE A 66 -1.63 -6.07 2.15
N ASN A 67 -0.89 -7.12 1.80
CA ASN A 67 0.10 -7.76 2.68
C ASN A 67 1.46 -8.00 2.02
N GLY A 68 1.60 -7.69 0.72
CA GLY A 68 2.88 -7.77 0.03
C GLY A 68 2.96 -6.93 -1.25
N ILE A 69 4.14 -6.93 -1.85
CA ILE A 69 4.43 -6.31 -3.15
C ILE A 69 4.92 -7.40 -4.09
N ASP A 70 4.42 -7.40 -5.32
CA ASP A 70 4.95 -8.24 -6.39
C ASP A 70 6.01 -7.46 -7.19
N ASP A 71 7.27 -7.70 -6.86
CA ASP A 71 8.41 -7.03 -7.50
C ASP A 71 8.54 -7.38 -8.99
N SER A 72 8.05 -8.54 -9.42
CA SER A 72 8.12 -8.95 -10.84
C SER A 72 7.18 -8.15 -11.73
N GLN A 73 6.14 -7.56 -11.14
CA GLN A 73 5.12 -6.77 -11.83
C GLN A 73 5.16 -5.28 -11.45
N THR A 74 6.15 -4.89 -10.66
CA THR A 74 6.40 -3.53 -10.20
C THR A 74 7.52 -2.89 -11.02
N ASN A 75 7.40 -1.60 -11.30
CA ASN A 75 8.43 -0.82 -12.00
C ASN A 75 8.37 0.66 -11.56
N GLY A 76 9.16 1.53 -12.20
CA GLY A 76 9.31 2.92 -11.78
C GLY A 76 8.02 3.76 -11.71
N ASN A 77 6.94 3.37 -12.37
CA ASN A 77 5.66 4.10 -12.32
C ASN A 77 4.45 3.25 -11.91
N THR A 78 4.65 1.95 -11.73
CA THR A 78 3.60 0.97 -11.44
C THR A 78 3.98 0.18 -10.19
N VAL A 79 3.05 0.07 -9.26
CA VAL A 79 3.20 -0.77 -8.06
C VAL A 79 2.17 -1.89 -8.12
N ALA A 80 2.62 -3.14 -7.99
CA ALA A 80 1.76 -4.31 -7.88
C ALA A 80 1.69 -4.75 -6.42
N LEU A 81 0.50 -4.65 -5.81
CA LEU A 81 0.27 -5.05 -4.43
C LEU A 81 -0.45 -6.40 -4.37
N THR A 82 -0.05 -7.25 -3.43
CA THR A 82 -0.68 -8.55 -3.20
C THR A 82 -1.58 -8.52 -1.97
N TYR A 83 -2.64 -9.32 -2.02
CA TYR A 83 -3.53 -9.59 -0.89
C TYR A 83 -4.08 -11.02 -0.98
N ALA A 84 -4.47 -11.59 0.17
CA ALA A 84 -5.18 -12.86 0.19
C ALA A 84 -6.68 -12.61 -0.07
N ASN A 85 -7.24 -13.25 -1.10
CA ASN A 85 -8.67 -13.17 -1.37
C ASN A 85 -9.48 -14.09 -0.41
N GLY A 86 -10.82 -14.06 -0.52
CA GLY A 86 -11.71 -14.84 0.36
C GLY A 86 -11.53 -16.36 0.32
N MET A 87 -10.74 -16.88 -0.63
CA MET A 87 -10.38 -18.29 -0.75
C MET A 87 -8.94 -18.58 -0.25
N GLY A 88 -8.24 -17.59 0.32
CA GLY A 88 -6.87 -17.72 0.79
C GLY A 88 -5.82 -17.76 -0.33
N LEU A 89 -6.20 -17.43 -1.57
CA LEU A 89 -5.29 -17.35 -2.70
C LEU A 89 -4.73 -15.92 -2.81
N ASN A 90 -3.46 -15.80 -3.20
CA ASN A 90 -2.85 -14.51 -3.46
C ASN A 90 -3.39 -13.92 -4.77
N SER A 91 -3.93 -12.71 -4.69
CA SER A 91 -4.38 -11.90 -5.81
C SER A 91 -3.53 -10.63 -5.91
N VAL A 92 -3.46 -10.04 -7.10
CA VAL A 92 -2.63 -8.87 -7.39
C VAL A 92 -3.50 -7.70 -7.84
N VAL A 93 -3.27 -6.50 -7.30
CA VAL A 93 -3.84 -5.24 -7.81
C VAL A 93 -2.70 -4.32 -8.22
N LYS A 94 -2.79 -3.80 -9.44
CA LYS A 94 -1.79 -2.87 -9.99
C LYS A 94 -2.27 -1.44 -9.93
N PHE A 95 -1.38 -0.58 -9.46
CA PHE A 95 -1.60 0.85 -9.35
C PHE A 95 -0.57 1.60 -10.17
N ARG A 96 -0.96 2.72 -10.77
CA ARG A 96 -0.08 3.58 -11.56
C ARG A 96 -0.34 5.05 -11.24
N TRP A 97 0.71 5.86 -11.32
CA TRP A 97 0.56 7.31 -11.33
C TRP A 97 0.17 7.81 -12.73
N ASN A 98 -0.97 8.50 -12.86
CA ASN A 98 -1.48 8.98 -14.15
C ASN A 98 -1.13 10.44 -14.47
N GLY A 99 -0.29 11.07 -13.64
CA GLY A 99 0.08 12.48 -13.76
C GLY A 99 -0.62 13.37 -12.73
N SER A 100 -1.74 12.95 -12.16
CA SER A 100 -2.49 13.70 -11.13
C SER A 100 -2.81 12.88 -9.90
N ALA A 101 -3.12 11.60 -10.07
CA ALA A 101 -3.52 10.70 -9.00
C ALA A 101 -3.01 9.28 -9.25
N VAL A 102 -3.18 8.44 -8.23
CA VAL A 102 -3.04 6.99 -8.38
C VAL A 102 -4.32 6.44 -9.00
N GLU A 103 -4.17 5.59 -10.00
CA GLU A 103 -5.28 4.84 -10.61
C GLU A 103 -5.00 3.33 -10.56
N ILE A 104 -6.08 2.54 -10.51
CA ILE A 104 -6.00 1.09 -10.66
C ILE A 104 -5.94 0.76 -12.16
N ILE A 105 -4.94 -0.01 -12.58
CA ILE A 105 -4.73 -0.37 -13.98
C ILE A 105 -4.93 -1.85 -14.28
N GLY A 106 -5.23 -2.67 -13.28
CA GLY A 106 -5.58 -4.08 -13.49
C GLY A 106 -5.61 -4.89 -12.19
N ASN A 107 -6.43 -5.93 -12.20
CA ASN A 107 -6.48 -6.98 -11.17
C ASN A 107 -6.06 -8.30 -11.84
N GLY A 108 -5.15 -9.03 -11.20
CA GLY A 108 -4.66 -10.34 -11.63
C GLY A 108 -5.20 -11.44 -10.74
#